data_AF-A0A7C9KZF8-F1
#
_entry.id   AF-A0A7C9KZF8-F1
#
_cell.length_a   1.000
_cell.length_b   1.000
_cell.length_c   1.000
_cell.angle_alpha   90.00
_cell.angle_beta   90.00
_cell.angle_gamma   90.00
#
_symmetry.space_group_name_H-M   'P 1'
#
loop_
_entity.id
_entity.type
_entity.pdbx_description
1 polymer ?
#
loop_
_entity_poly.entity_id
_entity_poly.type
_entity_poly.pdbx_seq_one_letter_code
_entity_poly.pdbx_strand_id
1 'polypeptide(L)'
;MAISLEEFSNDFKETIKVIFDETEGSEWYKDFLCKFKKLTEKDDKKVGYYGCSIGTIELMLFIRKRMRDEGLAPDIALENNSFKKRDRLHYIKKYCPKFCNLFPRTCECEEKYDLNYKVDGWNYTDIKYSCEDWIKILPVEQKDKDKSVKEYLTHLYYNELDHYLTNCVSKLKNECVKNENSSDYKEGIKAPKERGLLCIREEIKDKF
;
A
#
# COMPACT_ATOMS: atom_id res chain seq x y z
N MET A 1 4.02 15.97 18.09
CA MET A 1 3.99 14.80 19.00
C MET A 1 4.15 13.56 18.15
N ALA A 2 5.04 12.64 18.52
CA ALA A 2 5.11 11.35 17.84
C ALA A 2 3.84 10.56 18.20
N ILE A 3 3.12 10.05 17.20
CA ILE A 3 1.97 9.16 17.41
C ILE A 3 2.52 7.83 17.90
N SER A 4 1.96 7.25 18.97
CA SER A 4 2.37 5.93 19.44
C SER A 4 2.00 4.84 18.42
N LEU A 5 2.70 3.70 18.45
CA LEU A 5 2.37 2.56 17.58
C LEU A 5 0.93 2.07 17.80
N GLU A 6 0.45 2.13 19.04
CA GLU A 6 -0.92 1.76 19.38
C GLU A 6 -1.95 2.72 18.78
N GLU A 7 -1.76 4.02 18.94
CA GLU A 7 -2.61 5.04 18.31
C GLU A 7 -2.59 4.90 16.78
N PHE A 8 -1.41 4.73 16.17
CA PHE A 8 -1.32 4.55 14.72
C PHE A 8 -1.99 3.26 14.23
N SER A 9 -1.92 2.19 15.01
CA SER A 9 -2.60 0.92 14.70
C SER A 9 -4.11 1.06 14.79
N ASN A 10 -4.62 1.79 15.78
CA ASN A 10 -6.05 2.04 15.93
C ASN A 10 -6.55 2.98 14.84
N ASP A 11 -5.83 4.06 14.53
CA ASP A 11 -6.13 4.95 13.39
C ASP A 11 -6.23 4.18 12.07
N PHE A 12 -5.32 3.23 11.83
CA PHE A 12 -5.36 2.40 10.61
C PHE A 12 -6.58 1.48 10.59
N LYS A 13 -6.94 0.86 11.71
CA LYS A 13 -8.15 0.01 11.83
C LYS A 13 -9.43 0.82 11.57
N GLU A 14 -9.54 2.01 12.16
CA GLU A 14 -10.66 2.93 11.91
C GLU A 14 -10.70 3.37 10.44
N THR A 15 -9.55 3.66 9.85
CA THR A 15 -9.44 4.00 8.42
C THR A 15 -9.98 2.87 7.54
N ILE A 16 -9.65 1.61 7.84
CA ILE A 16 -10.16 0.44 7.12
C ILE A 16 -11.68 0.33 7.25
N LYS A 17 -12.22 0.54 8.46
CA LYS A 17 -13.68 0.57 8.67
C LYS A 17 -14.36 1.65 7.83
N VAL A 18 -13.83 2.86 7.81
CA VAL A 18 -14.40 3.99 7.04
C VAL A 18 -14.33 3.76 5.54
N ILE A 19 -13.22 3.25 5.02
CA ILE A 19 -13.05 3.04 3.57
C ILE A 19 -14.01 1.98 3.03
N PHE A 20 -14.19 0.89 3.77
CA PHE A 20 -14.97 -0.27 3.33
C PHE A 20 -16.37 -0.35 3.96
N ASP A 21 -16.79 0.68 4.70
CA ASP A 21 -18.06 0.72 5.44
C ASP A 21 -18.25 -0.52 6.34
N GLU A 22 -17.18 -0.91 7.04
CA GLU A 22 -17.13 -2.14 7.83
C GLU A 22 -17.36 -1.87 9.32
N THR A 23 -17.88 -2.90 10.02
CA THR A 23 -18.10 -2.87 11.47
C THR A 23 -17.31 -3.98 12.15
N GLU A 24 -17.07 -3.85 13.46
CA GLU A 24 -16.33 -4.87 14.23
C GLU A 24 -17.01 -6.25 14.23
N GLY A 25 -18.31 -6.30 13.93
CA GLY A 25 -19.09 -7.53 13.85
C GLY A 25 -18.92 -8.30 12.55
N SER A 26 -18.45 -7.67 11.48
CA SER A 26 -18.43 -8.29 10.15
C SER A 26 -17.39 -9.41 10.04
N GLU A 27 -17.68 -10.41 9.21
CA GLU A 27 -16.79 -11.53 8.97
C GLU A 27 -15.50 -11.08 8.27
N TRP A 28 -15.64 -10.21 7.26
CA TRP A 28 -14.49 -9.65 6.55
C TRP A 28 -13.55 -8.85 7.47
N TYR A 29 -14.11 -8.04 8.37
CA TYR A 29 -13.28 -7.26 9.30
C TYR A 29 -12.59 -8.12 10.36
N LYS A 30 -13.23 -9.22 10.81
CA LYS A 30 -12.59 -10.22 11.66
C LYS A 30 -11.40 -10.88 10.96
N ASP A 31 -11.55 -11.23 9.69
CA ASP A 31 -10.44 -11.77 8.88
C ASP A 31 -9.32 -10.74 8.67
N PHE A 32 -9.68 -9.48 8.42
CA PHE A 32 -8.73 -8.37 8.40
C PHE A 32 -7.95 -8.29 9.72
N LEU A 33 -8.62 -8.30 10.88
CA LEU A 33 -7.96 -8.25 12.19
C LEU A 33 -7.02 -9.43 12.42
N CYS A 34 -7.40 -10.63 11.98
CA CYS A 34 -6.56 -11.82 12.03
C CYS A 34 -5.25 -11.62 11.24
N LYS A 35 -5.35 -11.14 9.99
CA LYS A 35 -4.19 -10.84 9.15
C LYS A 35 -3.36 -9.68 9.68
N PHE A 36 -4.02 -8.65 10.20
CA PHE A 36 -3.38 -7.49 10.81
C PHE A 36 -2.55 -7.89 12.03
N LYS A 37 -3.06 -8.79 12.88
CA LYS A 37 -2.33 -9.25 14.07
C LYS A 37 -1.01 -9.91 13.69
N LYS A 38 -0.98 -10.75 12.65
CA LYS A 38 0.24 -11.41 12.16
C LYS A 38 1.37 -10.46 11.82
N LEU A 39 1.06 -9.24 11.37
CA LEU A 39 2.06 -8.21 11.06
C LEU A 39 2.91 -7.84 12.29
N THR A 40 2.31 -7.95 13.48
CA THR A 40 2.93 -7.63 14.76
C THR A 40 3.52 -8.86 15.47
N GLU A 41 3.37 -10.05 14.90
CA GLU A 41 3.92 -11.29 15.45
C GLU A 41 5.43 -11.39 15.14
N LYS A 42 6.19 -11.96 16.08
CA LYS A 42 7.67 -12.01 16.04
C LYS A 42 8.23 -12.90 14.94
N ASP A 43 7.45 -13.86 14.47
CA ASP A 43 7.80 -14.81 13.42
C ASP A 43 7.66 -14.22 12.01
N ASP A 44 6.85 -13.16 11.84
CA ASP A 44 6.78 -12.39 10.60
C ASP A 44 8.02 -11.51 10.44
N LYS A 45 9.12 -12.07 9.94
CA LYS A 45 10.36 -11.33 9.75
C LYS A 45 10.31 -10.46 8.50
N LYS A 46 10.98 -9.31 8.57
CA LYS A 46 11.21 -8.45 7.40
C LYS A 46 12.14 -9.18 6.43
N VAL A 47 11.70 -9.35 5.19
CA VAL A 47 12.42 -10.05 4.11
C VAL A 47 12.95 -9.10 3.02
N GLY A 48 12.62 -7.80 3.10
CA GLY A 48 13.03 -6.82 2.10
C GLY A 48 12.96 -5.37 2.58
N TYR A 49 12.90 -4.44 1.63
CA TYR A 49 12.81 -3.00 1.91
C TYR A 49 11.39 -2.55 2.21
N TYR A 50 11.23 -1.30 2.68
CA TYR A 50 9.91 -0.66 2.87
C TYR A 50 8.90 -1.50 3.66
N GLY A 51 9.35 -2.15 4.74
CA GLY A 51 8.47 -2.97 5.59
C GLY A 51 8.08 -4.33 4.99
N CYS A 52 8.64 -4.74 3.85
CA CYS A 52 8.32 -6.01 3.20
C CYS A 52 8.54 -7.22 4.14
N SER A 53 7.47 -7.96 4.39
CA SER A 53 7.37 -9.22 5.13
C SER A 53 6.27 -10.08 4.49
N ILE A 54 6.15 -11.34 4.91
CA ILE A 54 5.08 -12.19 4.39
C ILE A 54 3.72 -11.67 4.88
N GLY A 55 3.61 -11.29 6.15
CA GLY A 55 2.38 -10.76 6.75
C GLY A 55 1.93 -9.43 6.13
N THR A 56 2.85 -8.53 5.81
CA THR A 56 2.52 -7.26 5.13
C THR A 56 1.98 -7.50 3.72
N ILE A 57 2.57 -8.43 2.98
CA ILE A 57 2.09 -8.81 1.65
C ILE A 57 0.72 -9.49 1.74
N GLU A 58 0.54 -10.48 2.62
CA GLU A 58 -0.74 -11.17 2.81
C GLU A 58 -1.87 -10.19 3.17
N LEU A 59 -1.59 -9.23 4.05
CA LEU A 59 -2.55 -8.21 4.46
C LEU A 59 -2.92 -7.29 3.29
N MET A 60 -1.93 -6.78 2.55
CA MET A 60 -2.22 -5.89 1.42
C MET A 60 -2.94 -6.61 0.29
N LEU A 61 -2.59 -7.86 -0.03
CA LEU A 61 -3.33 -8.65 -1.03
C LEU A 61 -4.80 -8.83 -0.62
N PHE A 62 -5.06 -9.08 0.66
CA PHE A 62 -6.43 -9.18 1.18
C PHE A 62 -7.21 -7.87 1.05
N ILE A 63 -6.58 -6.74 1.40
CA ILE A 63 -7.17 -5.40 1.26
C ILE A 63 -7.42 -5.08 -0.22
N ARG A 64 -6.45 -5.33 -1.10
CA ARG A 64 -6.54 -5.06 -2.54
C ARG A 64 -7.65 -5.87 -3.21
N LYS A 65 -7.81 -7.13 -2.83
CA LYS A 65 -8.97 -7.93 -3.28
C LYS A 65 -10.27 -7.22 -2.93
N ARG A 66 -10.43 -6.75 -1.69
CA ARG A 66 -11.64 -6.01 -1.28
C ARG A 66 -11.81 -4.71 -2.05
N MET A 67 -10.73 -3.98 -2.31
CA MET A 67 -10.78 -2.77 -3.15
C MET A 67 -11.32 -3.10 -4.55
N ARG A 68 -10.94 -4.22 -5.15
CA ARG A 68 -11.48 -4.67 -6.45
C ARG A 68 -12.96 -5.03 -6.34
N ASP A 69 -13.32 -5.87 -5.37
CA ASP A 69 -14.70 -6.30 -5.12
C ASP A 69 -15.65 -5.10 -4.96
N GLU A 70 -15.15 -3.99 -4.40
CA GLU A 70 -15.91 -2.76 -4.19
C GLU A 70 -15.81 -1.72 -5.33
N GLY A 71 -14.99 -1.93 -6.36
CA GLY A 71 -14.76 -0.95 -7.43
C GLY A 71 -13.93 0.27 -7.01
N LEU A 72 -13.21 0.17 -5.88
CA LEU A 72 -12.16 1.11 -5.45
C LEU A 72 -10.83 0.85 -6.17
N ALA A 73 -10.65 -0.36 -6.69
CA ALA A 73 -9.57 -0.76 -7.56
C ALA A 73 -10.12 -1.40 -8.84
N PRO A 74 -9.32 -1.46 -9.90
CA PRO A 74 -9.69 -2.06 -11.17
C PRO A 74 -9.72 -3.59 -11.06
N ASP A 75 -10.76 -4.20 -11.61
CA ASP A 75 -10.91 -5.67 -11.67
C ASP A 75 -10.34 -6.28 -12.97
N ILE A 76 -9.44 -5.57 -13.63
CA ILE A 76 -8.74 -6.06 -14.82
C ILE A 76 -7.23 -6.01 -14.60
N ALA A 77 -6.57 -7.07 -15.02
CA ALA A 77 -5.11 -7.08 -15.10
C ALA A 77 -4.66 -6.05 -16.13
N LEU A 78 -3.67 -5.24 -15.78
CA LEU A 78 -3.02 -4.37 -16.75
C LEU A 78 -1.86 -5.10 -17.41
N GLU A 79 -1.94 -5.26 -18.73
CA GLU A 79 -0.80 -5.74 -19.51
C GLU A 79 0.30 -4.67 -19.60
N ASN A 80 1.53 -5.15 -19.60
CA ASN A 80 2.79 -4.47 -19.34
C ASN A 80 3.01 -3.08 -20.01
N ASN A 81 3.58 -2.17 -19.20
CA ASN A 81 4.57 -1.14 -19.56
C ASN A 81 4.22 0.07 -20.45
N SER A 82 2.98 0.32 -20.86
CA SER A 82 2.66 1.49 -21.71
C SER A 82 1.78 2.58 -21.09
N PHE A 83 1.52 2.55 -19.79
CA PHE A 83 0.74 3.62 -19.14
C PHE A 83 1.54 4.93 -19.08
N LYS A 84 1.35 5.79 -20.10
CA LYS A 84 1.71 7.20 -20.01
C LYS A 84 0.78 7.86 -18.97
N LYS A 85 1.19 8.99 -18.40
CA LYS A 85 0.46 9.70 -17.33
C LYS A 85 -1.04 9.91 -17.64
N ARG A 86 -1.35 10.31 -18.87
CA ARG A 86 -2.74 10.54 -19.32
C ARG A 86 -3.57 9.25 -19.29
N ASP A 87 -2.94 8.12 -19.59
CA ASP A 87 -3.60 6.83 -19.63
C ASP A 87 -3.94 6.35 -18.22
N ARG A 88 -3.09 6.62 -17.21
CA ARG A 88 -3.35 6.22 -15.82
C ARG A 88 -4.56 6.94 -15.24
N LEU A 89 -4.66 8.25 -15.40
CA LEU A 89 -5.81 9.00 -14.89
C LEU A 89 -7.11 8.64 -15.63
N HIS A 90 -7.06 8.59 -16.96
CA HIS A 90 -8.20 8.16 -17.76
C HIS A 90 -8.69 6.78 -17.31
N TYR A 91 -7.74 5.90 -17.03
CA TYR A 91 -7.99 4.56 -16.54
C TYR A 91 -8.61 4.56 -15.13
N ILE A 92 -8.05 5.29 -14.16
CA ILE A 92 -8.65 5.39 -12.80
C ILE A 92 -10.08 5.92 -12.89
N LYS A 93 -10.33 6.98 -13.67
CA LYS A 93 -11.68 7.53 -13.85
C LYS A 93 -12.62 6.53 -14.53
N LYS A 94 -12.12 5.71 -15.45
CA LYS A 94 -12.92 4.72 -16.20
C LYS A 94 -13.22 3.45 -15.40
N TYR A 95 -12.23 2.91 -14.68
CA TYR A 95 -12.31 1.59 -14.05
C TYR A 95 -12.40 1.64 -12.52
N CYS A 96 -12.18 2.80 -11.89
CA CYS A 96 -12.37 3.03 -10.46
C CYS A 96 -13.30 4.22 -10.19
N PRO A 97 -14.52 4.26 -10.77
CA PRO A 97 -15.41 5.41 -10.60
C PRO A 97 -15.81 5.63 -9.14
N LYS A 98 -15.95 4.55 -8.34
CA LYS A 98 -16.26 4.65 -6.90
C LYS A 98 -15.13 5.35 -6.14
N PHE A 99 -13.86 5.07 -6.48
CA PHE A 99 -12.72 5.77 -5.89
C PHE A 99 -12.78 7.28 -6.16
N CYS A 100 -12.96 7.73 -7.40
CA CYS A 100 -13.01 9.16 -7.69
C CYS A 100 -14.25 9.85 -7.10
N ASN A 101 -15.35 9.13 -6.89
CA ASN A 101 -16.52 9.66 -6.20
C ASN A 101 -16.31 9.80 -4.69
N LEU A 102 -15.64 8.83 -4.07
CA LEU A 102 -15.37 8.85 -2.63
C LEU A 102 -14.22 9.78 -2.25
N PHE A 103 -13.26 9.94 -3.16
CA PHE A 103 -12.01 10.69 -2.96
C PHE A 103 -11.75 11.71 -4.10
N PRO A 104 -12.66 12.68 -4.31
CA PRO A 104 -12.60 13.58 -5.46
C PRO A 104 -11.35 14.48 -5.46
N ARG A 105 -10.97 15.07 -4.31
CA ARG A 105 -9.75 15.89 -4.17
C ARG A 105 -8.50 15.05 -4.38
N THR A 106 -8.50 13.79 -3.94
CA THR A 106 -7.39 12.87 -4.22
C THR A 106 -7.28 12.55 -5.71
N CYS A 107 -8.41 12.26 -6.37
CA CYS A 107 -8.46 12.00 -7.82
C CYS A 107 -8.01 13.24 -8.62
N GLU A 108 -8.37 14.46 -8.19
CA GLU A 108 -7.85 15.73 -8.76
C GLU A 108 -6.35 15.94 -8.49
N CYS A 109 -5.86 15.56 -7.31
CA CYS A 109 -4.44 15.63 -6.95
C CYS A 109 -3.60 14.72 -7.87
N GLU A 110 -4.05 13.49 -8.13
CA GLU A 110 -3.44 12.57 -9.08
C GLU A 110 -3.39 13.14 -10.51
N GLU A 111 -4.40 13.89 -10.92
CA GLU A 111 -4.44 14.56 -12.22
C GLU A 111 -3.40 15.68 -12.31
N LYS A 112 -3.37 16.54 -11.28
CA LYS A 112 -2.58 17.76 -11.27
C LYS A 112 -1.09 17.50 -11.07
N TYR A 113 -0.71 16.54 -10.24
CA TYR A 113 0.67 16.30 -9.86
C TYR A 113 1.23 15.01 -10.47
N ASP A 114 2.53 15.01 -10.79
CA ASP A 114 3.21 13.78 -11.18
C ASP A 114 3.65 13.03 -9.94
N LEU A 115 2.80 12.13 -9.46
CA LEU A 115 3.11 11.26 -8.33
C LEU A 115 4.10 10.21 -8.83
N ASN A 116 5.38 10.44 -8.56
CA ASN A 116 6.52 9.62 -9.02
C ASN A 116 6.58 8.19 -8.44
N TYR A 117 5.51 7.70 -7.84
CA TYR A 117 5.43 6.40 -7.16
C TYR A 117 4.55 5.46 -7.96
N LYS A 118 5.20 4.51 -8.64
CA LYS A 118 4.49 3.53 -9.46
C LYS A 118 4.34 2.18 -8.78
N VAL A 119 5.29 1.79 -7.93
CA VAL A 119 5.36 0.45 -7.33
C VAL A 119 5.61 0.50 -5.83
N ASP A 120 5.26 -0.58 -5.12
CA ASP A 120 5.51 -0.74 -3.69
C ASP A 120 6.94 -1.20 -3.33
N GLY A 121 7.65 -1.79 -4.29
CA GLY A 121 9.01 -2.30 -4.10
C GLY A 121 9.10 -3.53 -3.19
N TRP A 122 7.99 -4.18 -2.88
CA TRP A 122 7.97 -5.46 -2.17
C TRP A 122 8.27 -6.61 -3.14
N ASN A 123 8.87 -7.69 -2.63
CA ASN A 123 9.26 -8.85 -3.44
C ASN A 123 8.18 -9.93 -3.38
N TYR A 124 7.46 -10.11 -4.50
CA TYR A 124 6.39 -11.09 -4.67
C TYR A 124 6.85 -12.36 -5.40
N THR A 125 8.14 -12.49 -5.77
CA THR A 125 8.63 -13.57 -6.65
C THR A 125 8.36 -14.98 -6.10
N ASP A 126 8.46 -15.18 -4.78
CA ASP A 126 8.29 -16.50 -4.15
C ASP A 126 6.85 -16.79 -3.71
N ILE A 127 5.92 -15.90 -4.03
CA ILE A 127 4.54 -15.96 -3.54
C ILE A 127 3.68 -16.67 -4.58
N LYS A 128 3.15 -17.85 -4.21
CA LYS A 128 2.23 -18.67 -5.03
C LYS A 128 0.92 -17.97 -5.42
N TYR A 129 0.67 -16.76 -4.90
CA TYR A 129 -0.50 -15.93 -5.13
C TYR A 129 -0.32 -14.95 -6.31
N SER A 130 0.51 -15.26 -7.30
CA SER A 130 0.77 -14.39 -8.46
C SER A 130 -0.42 -14.26 -9.44
N CYS A 131 -1.57 -14.85 -9.11
CA CYS A 131 -2.81 -14.57 -9.80
C CYS A 131 -3.49 -13.35 -9.16
N GLU A 132 -3.64 -12.27 -9.96
CA GLU A 132 -4.64 -11.19 -9.87
C GLU A 132 -4.14 -9.73 -9.66
N ASP A 133 -2.86 -9.49 -9.41
CA ASP A 133 -2.38 -8.12 -9.09
C ASP A 133 -1.53 -7.49 -10.20
N TRP A 134 -1.42 -6.15 -10.17
CA TRP A 134 -0.69 -5.36 -11.17
C TRP A 134 0.82 -5.52 -11.01
N ILE A 135 1.37 -6.62 -11.49
CA ILE A 135 2.76 -6.96 -11.24
C ILE A 135 3.67 -6.34 -12.31
N LYS A 136 4.78 -5.76 -11.86
CA LYS A 136 5.89 -5.29 -12.68
C LYS A 136 7.17 -5.98 -12.24
N ILE A 137 8.05 -6.28 -13.20
CA ILE A 137 9.42 -6.71 -12.90
C ILE A 137 10.25 -5.48 -12.54
N LEU A 138 10.85 -5.49 -11.35
CA LEU A 138 11.79 -4.48 -10.88
C LEU A 138 13.20 -5.09 -10.77
N PRO A 139 14.19 -4.56 -11.50
CA PRO A 139 15.58 -4.93 -11.30
C PRO A 139 16.07 -4.30 -9.98
N VAL A 140 16.69 -5.12 -9.13
CA VAL A 140 17.27 -4.70 -7.86
C VAL A 140 18.73 -5.10 -7.81
N GLU A 141 19.60 -4.10 -7.66
CA GLU A 141 21.03 -4.30 -7.47
C GLU A 141 21.31 -4.85 -6.06
N GLN A 142 21.98 -6.00 -5.97
CA GLN A 142 22.44 -6.52 -4.69
C GLN A 142 23.78 -5.89 -4.29
N LYS A 143 23.91 -5.54 -3.00
CA LYS A 143 25.15 -4.97 -2.45
C LYS A 143 26.26 -6.01 -2.23
N ASP A 144 25.95 -7.30 -2.30
CA ASP A 144 26.92 -8.36 -2.05
C ASP A 144 27.60 -8.89 -3.33
N LYS A 145 28.91 -8.66 -3.34
CA LYS A 145 30.06 -9.22 -4.08
C LYS A 145 30.05 -9.41 -5.60
N ASP A 146 28.92 -9.55 -6.29
CA ASP A 146 28.93 -9.75 -7.76
C ASP A 146 28.17 -8.69 -8.57
N LYS A 147 27.58 -7.66 -7.92
CA LYS A 147 26.72 -6.66 -8.58
C LYS A 147 25.65 -7.28 -9.50
N SER A 148 25.26 -8.54 -9.26
CA SER A 148 24.26 -9.21 -10.07
C SER A 148 22.91 -8.54 -9.83
N VAL A 149 22.24 -8.18 -10.93
CA VAL A 149 20.89 -7.65 -10.90
C VAL A 149 19.96 -8.84 -10.74
N LYS A 150 19.21 -8.88 -9.63
CA LYS A 150 18.08 -9.79 -9.49
C LYS A 150 16.81 -9.07 -9.88
N GLU A 151 15.96 -9.77 -10.62
CA GLU A 151 14.64 -9.29 -10.98
C GLU A 151 13.63 -9.82 -9.96
N TYR A 152 12.87 -8.92 -9.37
CA TYR A 152 11.77 -9.29 -8.49
C TYR A 152 10.45 -8.79 -9.04
N LEU A 153 9.40 -9.57 -8.81
CA LEU A 153 8.03 -9.14 -9.05
C LEU A 153 7.63 -8.15 -7.95
N THR A 154 7.13 -6.97 -8.34
CA THR A 154 6.59 -5.93 -7.44
C THR A 154 5.21 -5.50 -7.92
N HIS A 155 4.39 -4.94 -7.04
CA HIS A 155 3.06 -4.47 -7.39
C HIS A 155 3.08 -2.99 -7.80
N LEU A 156 2.34 -2.65 -8.85
CA LEU A 156 2.04 -1.28 -9.26
C LEU A 156 0.81 -0.78 -8.51
N TYR A 157 0.92 0.39 -7.89
CA TYR A 157 -0.22 0.98 -7.20
C TYR A 157 -1.39 1.25 -8.14
N TYR A 158 -2.57 0.73 -7.80
CA TYR A 158 -3.81 0.97 -8.55
C TYR A 158 -4.14 2.46 -8.65
N ASN A 159 -4.11 3.14 -7.50
CA ASN A 159 -4.39 4.56 -7.31
C ASN A 159 -3.76 5.00 -5.96
N GLU A 160 -4.01 6.24 -5.55
CA GLU A 160 -3.43 6.79 -4.33
C GLU A 160 -3.99 6.15 -3.04
N LEU A 161 -5.16 5.52 -3.09
CA LEU A 161 -5.68 4.74 -1.96
C LEU A 161 -4.84 3.50 -1.69
N ASP A 162 -4.50 2.75 -2.72
CA ASP A 162 -3.60 1.59 -2.61
C ASP A 162 -2.21 2.02 -2.10
N HIS A 163 -1.67 3.12 -2.63
CA HIS A 163 -0.41 3.71 -2.16
C HIS A 163 -0.47 4.09 -0.68
N TYR A 164 -1.55 4.76 -0.25
CA TYR A 164 -1.73 5.18 1.13
C TYR A 164 -1.83 4.00 2.10
N LEU A 165 -2.66 3.00 1.79
CA LEU A 165 -2.81 1.82 2.63
C LEU A 165 -1.51 1.01 2.71
N THR A 166 -0.81 0.86 1.59
CA THR A 166 0.52 0.20 1.55
C THR A 166 1.52 0.95 2.43
N ASN A 167 1.55 2.28 2.36
CA ASN A 167 2.42 3.11 3.20
C ASN A 167 2.10 2.98 4.70
N CYS A 168 0.82 2.90 5.07
CA CYS A 168 0.42 2.66 6.46
C CYS A 168 0.91 1.29 6.97
N VAL A 169 0.69 0.23 6.19
CA VAL A 169 1.16 -1.13 6.50
C VAL A 169 2.69 -1.20 6.61
N SER A 170 3.40 -0.54 5.69
CA SER A 170 4.86 -0.42 5.73
C SER A 170 5.37 0.25 7.00
N LYS A 171 4.75 1.38 7.39
CA LYS A 171 5.11 2.12 8.60
C LYS A 171 4.87 1.30 9.84
N LEU A 172 3.69 0.66 9.96
CA LEU A 172 3.39 -0.26 11.08
C LEU A 172 4.48 -1.31 11.22
N LYS A 173 4.86 -1.97 10.12
CA LYS A 173 5.88 -3.02 10.19
C LYS A 173 7.24 -2.49 10.63
N ASN A 174 7.66 -1.35 10.08
CA ASN A 174 8.94 -0.76 10.44
C ASN A 174 8.96 -0.32 11.91
N GLU A 175 7.87 0.23 12.44
CA GLU A 175 7.77 0.60 13.87
C GLU A 175 7.77 -0.62 14.79
N CYS A 176 7.12 -1.73 14.41
CA CYS A 176 7.24 -3.00 15.14
C CYS A 176 8.70 -3.46 15.23
N VAL A 177 9.46 -3.39 14.13
CA VAL A 177 10.87 -3.82 14.09
C VAL A 177 11.80 -2.84 14.83
N LYS A 178 11.52 -1.53 14.81
CA LYS A 178 12.29 -0.52 15.56
C LYS A 178 12.13 -0.68 17.07
N ASN A 179 10.94 -1.03 17.54
CA ASN A 179 10.70 -1.34 18.95
C ASN A 179 11.44 -2.61 19.42
N GLU A 180 11.86 -3.47 18.49
CA GLU A 180 12.69 -4.66 18.79
C GLU A 180 14.20 -4.40 18.69
N ASN A 181 14.65 -3.42 17.90
CA ASN A 181 16.05 -3.09 17.70
C ASN A 181 16.28 -1.57 17.79
N SER A 182 16.63 -1.06 18.99
CA SER A 182 17.00 0.35 19.14
C SER A 182 18.37 0.64 18.54
N SER A 183 18.45 0.90 17.23
CA SER A 183 19.38 1.88 16.63
C SER A 183 19.25 1.90 15.11
N ASP A 184 19.34 3.11 14.57
CA ASP A 184 19.55 3.46 13.16
C ASP A 184 18.37 3.31 12.19
N TYR A 185 17.50 4.33 12.22
CA TYR A 185 16.85 4.82 11.01
C TYR A 185 17.04 6.33 10.89
N LYS A 186 17.86 6.79 9.93
CA LYS A 186 17.93 8.19 9.53
C LYS A 186 16.85 8.48 8.50
N GLU A 187 15.81 9.19 8.94
CA GLU A 187 14.77 9.70 8.06
C GLU A 187 15.31 10.90 7.28
N GLY A 188 15.52 10.73 5.98
CA GLY A 188 15.83 11.82 5.05
C GLY A 188 14.58 12.21 4.28
N ILE A 189 13.69 13.01 4.87
CA ILE A 189 12.52 13.54 4.16
C ILE A 189 12.98 14.71 3.29
N LYS A 190 13.00 14.51 1.96
CA LYS A 190 12.95 15.62 0.99
C LYS A 190 11.52 15.69 0.42
N ALA A 191 10.75 16.68 0.85
CA ALA A 191 9.47 17.06 0.24
C ALA A 191 9.73 17.53 -1.20
N PRO A 192 9.10 16.89 -2.21
CA PRO A 192 7.75 17.26 -2.69
C PRO A 192 6.84 16.05 -3.01
N LYS A 193 7.04 14.92 -2.33
CA LYS A 193 6.60 13.60 -2.75
C LYS A 193 5.34 13.03 -2.07
N GLU A 194 4.77 13.68 -1.06
CA GLU A 194 3.68 13.13 -0.23
C GLU A 194 2.30 13.76 -0.48
N ARG A 195 2.13 14.55 -1.55
CA ARG A 195 0.87 15.30 -1.79
C ARG A 195 -0.35 14.40 -1.94
N GLY A 196 -0.23 13.27 -2.65
CA GLY A 196 -1.31 12.30 -2.78
C GLY A 196 -1.71 11.71 -1.42
N LEU A 197 -0.72 11.22 -0.66
CA LEU A 197 -0.89 10.70 0.70
C LEU A 197 -1.54 11.72 1.66
N LEU A 198 -1.20 13.01 1.53
CA LEU A 198 -1.83 14.07 2.32
C LEU A 198 -3.28 14.28 1.91
N CYS A 199 -3.56 14.42 0.61
CA CYS A 199 -4.91 14.64 0.10
C CYS A 199 -5.86 13.52 0.54
N ILE A 200 -5.42 12.27 0.42
CA ILE A 200 -6.27 11.14 0.79
C ILE A 200 -6.44 11.03 2.30
N ARG A 201 -5.39 11.30 3.08
CA ARG A 201 -5.50 11.34 4.55
C ARG A 201 -6.49 12.41 5.00
N GLU A 202 -6.47 13.58 4.40
CA GLU A 202 -7.42 14.66 4.71
C GLU A 202 -8.84 14.30 4.31
N GLU A 203 -9.05 13.67 3.15
CA GLU A 203 -10.37 13.18 2.75
C GLU A 203 -10.92 12.03 3.60
N ILE A 204 -10.07 11.11 4.04
CA ILE A 204 -10.47 10.08 5.01
C ILE A 204 -10.84 10.76 6.33
N LYS A 205 -10.09 11.78 6.74
CA LYS A 205 -10.37 12.52 7.98
C LYS A 205 -11.71 13.23 7.98
N ASP A 206 -12.10 13.81 6.85
CA ASP A 206 -13.38 14.48 6.70
C ASP A 206 -14.58 13.51 6.72
N LYS A 207 -14.32 12.19 6.70
CA LYS A 207 -15.33 11.13 6.82
C LYS A 207 -15.45 10.56 8.25
N PHE A 208 -14.57 10.96 9.18
CA PHE A 208 -14.69 10.66 10.61
C PHE A 208 -15.65 11.62 11.31
#